data_AF-A0A6F9AZW1-F1
#
_entry.id   AF-A0A6F9AZW1-F1
#
_cell.length_a   1.000
_cell.length_b   1.000
_cell.length_c   1.000
_cell.angle_alpha   90.00
_cell.angle_beta   90.00
_cell.angle_gamma   90.00
#
_symmetry.space_group_name_H-M   'P 1'
#
loop_
_entity.id
_entity.type
_entity.pdbx_description
1 polymer ?
#
loop_
_entity_poly.entity_id
_entity_poly.type
_entity_poly.pdbx_seq_one_letter_code
_entity_poly.pdbx_strand_id
1 'polypeptide(L)'
;MQVNIFNGRNMESMLNFTGTQMAAYFGHSVAATDLNNDGLVDLFVGAPLFMERGSDGKLREVGQVSVFLGKGGFSFHTPVTLSGTEIYSRFGSSIAALEDLDMDGFNDIAIAAPYGGPKHRGLVYIHNGRAAGPDPVPSQVLEGRARPVISVNATLDISPQILNPEDRNCKLPDHDTPVSCFKVKYCVKASGRGAPASLKFQVDLVLDRLKHKGATKRVLFLHSKTSRYAKNMTDDSEFRDKITPISVFMEFTLDYQQAADKTGLLPILDQTTPTNISKQAHILLDCGDDNICKPDLQLDQKEIYIGDDNPLTLEVTAENRGEGAYEAELHVFLPPQADFTGVVRNSETLSRLSCAYKTENQTRVVVCDLGNPMKGGTKRSPALRAGHVCQV
;
A
#
# COMPACT_ATOMS: atom_id res chain seq x y z
N MET A 1 35.97 -20.75 14.80
CA MET A 1 35.08 -19.60 15.12
C MET A 1 34.50 -19.85 16.49
N GLN A 2 34.24 -18.77 17.23
CA GLN A 2 33.88 -18.80 18.64
C GLN A 2 32.69 -17.89 18.89
N VAL A 3 31.84 -18.25 19.85
CA VAL A 3 30.79 -17.40 20.39
C VAL A 3 31.18 -17.01 21.80
N ASN A 4 31.18 -15.72 22.12
CA ASN A 4 31.55 -15.23 23.45
C ASN A 4 30.34 -14.56 24.11
N ILE A 5 30.16 -14.81 25.40
CA ILE A 5 29.20 -14.08 26.23
C ILE A 5 29.99 -13.03 27.02
N PHE A 6 29.53 -11.78 26.95
CA PHE A 6 30.10 -10.66 27.68
C PHE A 6 29.14 -10.16 28.75
N ASN A 7 29.70 -9.63 29.83
CA ASN A 7 28.92 -8.97 30.86
C ASN A 7 28.38 -7.64 30.33
N GLY A 8 27.06 -7.45 30.36
CA GLY A 8 26.40 -6.25 29.83
C GLY A 8 26.73 -4.94 30.55
N ARG A 9 27.37 -4.97 31.73
CA ARG A 9 27.75 -3.75 32.47
C ARG A 9 29.16 -3.26 32.18
N ASN A 10 30.11 -4.17 32.00
CA ASN A 10 31.54 -3.84 31.89
C ASN A 10 32.22 -4.44 30.64
N MET A 11 31.49 -5.16 29.79
CA MET A 11 32.00 -5.83 28.58
C MET A 11 33.12 -6.84 28.84
N GLU A 12 33.23 -7.35 30.06
CA GLU A 12 34.19 -8.40 30.39
C GLU A 12 33.74 -9.73 29.79
N SER A 13 34.68 -10.48 29.21
CA SER A 13 34.41 -11.80 28.64
C SER A 13 34.11 -12.79 29.77
N MET A 14 32.92 -13.40 29.72
CA MET A 14 32.46 -14.33 30.75
C MET A 14 32.64 -15.79 30.32
N LEU A 15 32.29 -16.10 29.07
CA LEU A 15 32.29 -17.46 28.53
C LEU A 15 32.65 -17.47 27.06
N ASN A 16 33.22 -18.60 26.62
CA ASN A 16 33.56 -18.86 25.23
C ASN A 16 33.09 -20.26 24.82
N PHE A 17 32.38 -20.32 23.69
CA PHE A 17 31.94 -21.54 23.03
C PHE A 17 32.72 -21.71 21.74
N THR A 18 33.35 -22.87 21.57
CA THR A 18 34.15 -23.18 20.37
C THR A 18 33.48 -24.27 19.55
N GLY A 19 33.33 -24.04 18.24
CA GLY A 19 32.80 -25.04 17.31
C GLY A 19 33.76 -26.21 17.08
N THR A 20 33.20 -27.38 16.78
CA THR A 20 33.95 -28.65 16.62
C THR A 20 34.59 -28.84 15.24
N GLN A 21 34.10 -28.14 14.21
CA GLN A 21 34.57 -28.27 12.82
C GLN A 21 35.00 -26.92 12.26
N MET A 22 36.19 -26.87 11.66
CA MET A 22 36.69 -25.69 10.96
C MET A 22 35.85 -25.40 9.72
N ALA A 23 35.73 -24.12 9.33
CA ALA A 23 34.95 -23.64 8.19
C ALA A 23 33.42 -23.89 8.26
N ALA A 24 32.89 -24.51 9.32
CA ALA A 24 31.45 -24.73 9.50
C ALA A 24 30.65 -23.45 9.82
N TYR A 25 31.31 -22.31 9.98
CA TYR A 25 30.69 -21.03 10.34
C TYR A 25 29.95 -21.05 11.70
N PHE A 26 30.48 -21.81 12.67
CA PHE A 26 29.94 -21.82 14.03
C PHE A 26 29.90 -20.41 14.64
N GLY A 27 28.71 -19.96 15.02
CA GLY A 27 28.45 -18.59 15.48
C GLY A 27 27.82 -17.68 14.42
N HIS A 28 27.45 -18.19 13.25
CA HIS A 28 26.79 -17.42 12.19
C HIS A 28 25.45 -16.82 12.65
N SER A 29 24.69 -17.58 13.42
CA SER A 29 23.45 -17.15 14.07
C SER A 29 23.48 -17.58 15.53
N VAL A 30 22.87 -16.76 16.39
CA VAL A 30 22.73 -17.05 17.81
C VAL A 30 21.32 -16.66 18.26
N ALA A 31 20.75 -17.43 19.16
CA ALA A 31 19.49 -17.11 19.84
C ALA A 31 19.58 -17.51 21.31
N ALA A 32 18.80 -16.85 22.16
CA ALA A 32 18.77 -17.10 23.59
C ALA A 32 17.32 -17.10 24.06
N THR A 33 16.88 -18.19 24.67
CA THR A 33 15.54 -18.37 25.24
C THR A 33 15.56 -19.48 26.28
N ASP A 34 14.64 -19.47 27.23
CA ASP A 34 14.46 -20.56 28.19
C ASP A 34 13.57 -21.64 27.55
N LEU A 35 14.18 -22.65 26.91
CA LEU A 35 13.45 -23.63 26.11
C LEU A 35 12.81 -24.70 27.00
N ASN A 36 13.48 -25.10 28.07
CA ASN A 36 13.01 -26.13 29.00
C ASN A 36 12.19 -25.57 30.18
N ASN A 37 11.92 -24.26 30.19
CA ASN A 37 11.10 -23.54 31.17
C ASN A 37 11.56 -23.75 32.63
N ASP A 38 12.88 -23.73 32.85
CA ASP A 38 13.49 -23.88 34.17
C ASP A 38 13.91 -22.54 34.82
N GLY A 39 13.63 -21.42 34.13
CA GLY A 39 13.98 -20.07 34.53
C GLY A 39 15.41 -19.65 34.15
N LEU A 40 16.14 -20.50 33.43
CA LEU A 40 17.50 -20.25 32.96
C LEU A 40 17.50 -20.04 31.45
N VAL A 41 18.41 -19.18 30.98
CA VAL A 41 18.52 -18.92 29.54
C VAL A 41 19.36 -20.01 28.88
N ASP A 42 18.81 -20.62 27.83
CA ASP A 42 19.51 -21.55 26.95
C ASP A 42 20.09 -20.81 25.74
N LEU A 43 21.21 -21.30 25.22
CA LEU A 43 21.92 -20.71 24.08
C LEU A 43 21.87 -21.61 22.86
N PHE A 44 21.48 -21.05 21.72
CA PHE A 44 21.47 -21.70 20.42
C PHE A 44 22.54 -21.09 19.54
N VAL A 45 23.34 -21.92 18.87
CA VAL A 45 24.42 -21.47 17.98
C VAL A 45 24.36 -22.20 16.64
N GLY A 46 24.17 -21.46 15.56
CA GLY A 46 24.13 -21.98 14.21
C GLY A 46 25.52 -22.13 13.58
N ALA A 47 25.70 -23.22 12.85
CA ALA A 47 26.84 -23.57 12.01
C ALA A 47 26.34 -24.04 10.64
N PRO A 48 25.87 -23.13 9.77
CA PRO A 48 25.16 -23.48 8.54
C PRO A 48 26.00 -24.25 7.51
N LEU A 49 27.33 -24.20 7.61
CA LEU A 49 28.23 -24.93 6.70
C LEU A 49 28.79 -26.21 7.32
N PHE A 50 28.20 -26.68 8.43
CA PHE A 50 28.63 -27.91 9.08
C PHE A 50 28.44 -29.11 8.14
N MET A 51 29.48 -29.93 8.06
CA MET A 51 29.49 -31.16 7.28
C MET A 51 29.33 -32.38 8.19
N GLU A 52 28.29 -33.18 7.92
CA GLU A 52 28.07 -34.46 8.56
C GLU A 52 28.57 -35.61 7.68
N ARG A 53 29.03 -36.70 8.30
CA ARG A 53 29.45 -37.90 7.58
C ARG A 53 28.24 -38.79 7.32
N GLY A 54 27.88 -38.94 6.04
CA GLY A 54 26.80 -39.82 5.61
C GLY A 54 27.13 -41.31 5.80
N SER A 55 26.13 -42.17 5.58
CA SER A 55 26.26 -43.63 5.65
C SER A 55 27.26 -44.21 4.65
N ASP A 56 27.54 -43.49 3.56
CA ASP A 56 28.57 -43.80 2.57
C ASP A 56 29.98 -43.33 2.97
N GLY A 57 30.14 -42.77 4.16
CA GLY A 57 31.40 -42.23 4.68
C GLY A 57 31.80 -40.87 4.13
N LYS A 58 31.02 -40.30 3.18
CA LYS A 58 31.32 -38.99 2.59
C LYS A 58 30.83 -37.84 3.46
N LEU A 59 31.57 -36.75 3.46
CA LEU A 59 31.17 -35.50 4.11
C LEU A 59 30.13 -34.78 3.23
N ARG A 60 29.05 -34.32 3.85
CA ARG A 60 27.96 -33.57 3.19
C ARG A 60 27.64 -32.34 4.03
N GLU A 61 27.65 -31.17 3.41
CA GLU A 61 27.20 -29.93 4.07
C GLU A 61 25.70 -30.03 4.33
N VAL A 62 25.31 -30.09 5.59
CA VAL A 62 23.90 -30.16 6.01
C VAL A 62 23.52 -29.00 6.93
N GLY A 63 24.51 -28.40 7.59
CA GLY A 63 24.28 -27.40 8.63
C GLY A 63 23.90 -28.04 9.96
N GLN A 64 24.21 -27.33 11.06
CA GLN A 64 23.95 -27.79 12.42
C GLN A 64 23.63 -26.62 13.34
N VAL A 65 22.80 -26.85 14.35
CA VAL A 65 22.59 -25.94 15.49
C VAL A 65 23.00 -26.67 16.76
N SER A 66 23.86 -26.05 17.56
CA SER A 66 24.22 -26.52 18.90
C SER A 66 23.37 -25.81 19.94
N VAL A 67 22.76 -26.57 20.85
CA VAL A 67 21.88 -26.08 21.92
C VAL A 67 22.53 -26.36 23.26
N PHE A 68 22.85 -25.29 23.97
CA PHE A 68 23.48 -25.32 25.29
C PHE A 68 22.42 -24.97 26.33
N LEU A 69 21.93 -25.96 27.07
CA LEU A 69 20.95 -25.74 28.15
C LEU A 69 21.61 -25.15 29.40
N GLY A 70 20.99 -24.16 30.01
CA GLY A 70 21.48 -23.48 31.20
C GLY A 70 21.51 -24.39 32.44
N LYS A 71 22.50 -24.18 33.31
CA LYS A 71 22.59 -24.80 34.65
C LYS A 71 22.59 -23.76 35.78
N GLY A 72 22.51 -22.48 35.42
CA GLY A 72 22.72 -21.37 36.34
C GLY A 72 24.20 -21.03 36.51
N GLY A 73 24.46 -19.83 37.05
CA GLY A 73 25.82 -19.34 37.28
C GLY A 73 26.67 -19.22 36.01
N PHE A 74 26.05 -18.99 34.84
CA PHE A 74 26.73 -19.01 33.53
C PHE A 74 27.46 -20.34 33.28
N SER A 75 26.82 -21.46 33.60
CA SER A 75 27.28 -22.80 33.23
C SER A 75 26.21 -23.52 32.41
N PHE A 76 26.63 -24.46 31.56
CA PHE A 76 25.76 -25.11 30.58
C PHE A 76 25.91 -26.64 30.61
N HIS A 77 24.88 -27.35 30.16
CA HIS A 77 24.93 -28.78 29.85
C HIS A 77 25.81 -29.06 28.62
N THR A 78 26.17 -30.34 28.44
CA THR A 78 26.76 -30.80 27.18
C THR A 78 25.77 -30.49 26.05
N PRO A 79 26.22 -29.89 24.94
CA PRO A 79 25.30 -29.40 23.92
C PRO A 79 24.53 -30.54 23.24
N VAL A 80 23.23 -30.31 23.04
CA VAL A 80 22.41 -31.10 22.13
C VAL A 80 22.60 -30.54 20.72
N THR A 81 22.75 -31.42 19.73
CA THR A 81 22.96 -30.99 18.33
C THR A 81 21.74 -31.31 17.48
N LEU A 82 21.24 -30.30 16.77
CA LEU A 82 20.21 -30.43 15.73
C LEU A 82 20.90 -30.34 14.37
N SER A 83 20.83 -31.41 13.56
CA SER A 83 21.45 -31.45 12.23
C SER A 83 20.41 -31.26 11.14
N GLY A 84 20.76 -30.53 10.08
CA GLY A 84 19.93 -30.47 8.88
C GLY A 84 19.87 -31.82 8.17
N THR A 85 18.78 -32.07 7.44
CA THR A 85 18.59 -33.32 6.67
C THR A 85 18.95 -33.17 5.20
N GLU A 86 18.93 -31.94 4.67
CA GLU A 86 19.13 -31.66 3.26
C GLU A 86 20.52 -31.06 2.97
N ILE A 87 21.17 -31.60 1.93
CA ILE A 87 22.50 -31.17 1.52
C ILE A 87 22.44 -29.75 0.94
N TYR A 88 23.38 -28.89 1.33
CA TYR A 88 23.50 -27.48 0.91
C TYR A 88 22.29 -26.60 1.28
N SER A 89 21.41 -27.07 2.16
CA SER A 89 20.24 -26.31 2.62
C SER A 89 20.59 -25.19 3.60
N ARG A 90 21.79 -25.27 4.21
CA ARG A 90 22.34 -24.36 5.22
C ARG A 90 21.49 -24.22 6.47
N PHE A 91 21.04 -25.35 7.00
CA PHE A 91 20.31 -25.41 8.27
C PHE A 91 21.07 -24.69 9.39
N GLY A 92 20.38 -23.81 10.12
CA GLY A 92 21.00 -22.97 11.16
C GLY A 92 21.50 -21.61 10.66
N SER A 93 21.13 -21.20 9.44
CA SER A 93 21.46 -19.87 8.91
C SER A 93 20.76 -18.75 9.69
N SER A 94 19.55 -19.01 10.21
CA SER A 94 18.82 -18.12 11.11
C SER A 94 18.09 -18.97 12.15
N ILE A 95 18.03 -18.46 13.38
CA ILE A 95 17.40 -19.09 14.53
C ILE A 95 16.52 -18.03 15.17
N ALA A 96 15.26 -18.34 15.41
CA ALA A 96 14.32 -17.45 16.07
C ALA A 96 13.75 -18.15 17.30
N ALA A 97 13.90 -17.50 18.45
CA ALA A 97 13.17 -17.86 19.66
C ALA A 97 11.69 -17.66 19.41
N LEU A 98 10.92 -18.71 19.68
CA LEU A 98 9.48 -18.64 19.79
C LEU A 98 9.14 -18.74 21.28
N GLU A 99 7.94 -18.31 21.62
CA GLU A 99 7.35 -18.69 22.90
C GLU A 99 6.76 -20.11 22.78
N ASP A 100 5.85 -20.46 23.66
CA ASP A 100 5.09 -21.71 23.62
C ASP A 100 4.04 -21.67 22.51
N LEU A 101 4.36 -22.24 21.34
CA LEU A 101 3.53 -22.18 20.13
C LEU A 101 2.34 -23.15 20.20
N ASP A 102 2.53 -24.31 20.83
CA ASP A 102 1.49 -25.35 20.97
C ASP A 102 0.82 -25.39 22.35
N MET A 103 1.19 -24.46 23.24
CA MET A 103 0.63 -24.26 24.58
C MET A 103 0.86 -25.46 25.52
N ASP A 104 2.01 -26.12 25.40
CA ASP A 104 2.38 -27.29 26.21
C ASP A 104 3.15 -26.95 27.50
N GLY A 105 3.50 -25.67 27.67
CA GLY A 105 4.22 -25.13 28.81
C GLY A 105 5.73 -24.99 28.60
N PHE A 106 6.27 -25.29 27.41
CA PHE A 106 7.68 -25.10 27.06
C PHE A 106 7.81 -24.12 25.88
N ASN A 107 8.89 -23.35 25.83
CA ASN A 107 9.11 -22.45 24.69
C ASN A 107 9.64 -23.24 23.48
N ASP A 108 9.36 -22.76 22.28
CA ASP A 108 9.77 -23.42 21.03
C ASP A 108 10.85 -22.65 20.26
N ILE A 109 11.39 -23.27 19.22
CA ILE A 109 12.40 -22.65 18.36
C ILE A 109 12.11 -22.88 16.88
N ALA A 110 12.29 -21.82 16.07
CA ALA A 110 12.31 -21.90 14.61
C ALA A 110 13.76 -21.85 14.09
N ILE A 111 14.11 -22.78 13.20
CA ILE A 111 15.43 -22.84 12.55
C ILE A 111 15.25 -22.81 11.04
N ALA A 112 15.93 -21.90 10.35
CA ALA A 112 15.83 -21.75 8.91
C ALA A 112 16.90 -22.57 8.17
N ALA A 113 16.50 -23.17 7.05
CA ALA A 113 17.37 -23.68 6.00
C ALA A 113 16.98 -22.99 4.67
N PRO A 114 17.54 -21.80 4.38
CA PRO A 114 17.06 -20.91 3.32
C PRO A 114 17.17 -21.49 1.91
N TYR A 115 17.99 -22.52 1.72
CA TYR A 115 18.16 -23.20 0.43
C TYR A 115 17.59 -24.62 0.42
N GLY A 116 16.85 -24.99 1.46
CA GLY A 116 16.17 -26.28 1.54
C GLY A 116 14.89 -26.33 0.69
N GLY A 117 14.30 -27.52 0.63
CA GLY A 117 13.04 -27.82 -0.01
C GLY A 117 13.11 -27.93 -1.53
N PRO A 118 11.99 -28.30 -2.17
CA PRO A 118 11.93 -28.44 -3.62
C PRO A 118 12.33 -27.14 -4.34
N LYS A 119 13.29 -27.23 -5.25
CA LYS A 119 13.83 -26.09 -6.02
C LYS A 119 14.48 -24.99 -5.15
N HIS A 120 14.98 -25.32 -3.96
CA HIS A 120 15.67 -24.38 -3.06
C HIS A 120 14.83 -23.17 -2.66
N ARG A 121 13.54 -23.40 -2.37
CA ARG A 121 12.60 -22.34 -1.96
C ARG A 121 12.76 -21.88 -0.52
N GLY A 122 13.52 -22.63 0.27
CA GLY A 122 13.72 -22.39 1.68
C GLY A 122 12.70 -23.11 2.55
N LEU A 123 13.19 -23.63 3.66
CA LEU A 123 12.42 -24.30 4.70
C LEU A 123 12.66 -23.61 6.05
N VAL A 124 11.64 -23.66 6.91
CA VAL A 124 11.75 -23.32 8.33
C VAL A 124 11.26 -24.51 9.14
N TYR A 125 12.07 -24.97 10.08
CA TYR A 125 11.80 -26.10 10.95
C TYR A 125 11.39 -25.57 12.32
N ILE A 126 10.26 -26.04 12.84
CA ILE A 126 9.82 -25.77 14.21
C ILE A 126 10.21 -26.97 15.06
N HIS A 127 10.99 -26.73 16.11
CA HIS A 127 11.33 -27.72 17.11
C HIS A 127 10.71 -27.30 18.43
N ASN A 128 9.93 -28.20 19.03
CA ASN A 128 9.31 -27.91 20.31
C ASN A 128 10.30 -28.06 21.47
N GLY A 129 10.11 -27.24 22.49
CA GLY A 129 10.78 -27.39 23.78
C GLY A 129 10.24 -28.57 24.57
N ARG A 130 11.08 -29.11 25.47
CA ARG A 130 10.68 -30.05 26.54
C ARG A 130 11.59 -29.86 27.73
N ALA A 131 11.22 -30.45 28.87
CA ALA A 131 12.04 -30.45 30.10
C ALA A 131 13.49 -30.95 29.89
N ALA A 132 13.74 -31.83 28.92
CA ALA A 132 15.06 -32.37 28.61
C ALA A 132 15.83 -31.56 27.54
N GLY A 133 15.25 -30.48 27.02
CA GLY A 133 15.74 -29.72 25.86
C GLY A 133 14.87 -29.90 24.60
N PRO A 134 15.36 -29.48 23.43
CA PRO A 134 14.60 -29.50 22.19
C PRO A 134 14.33 -30.94 21.71
N ASP A 135 13.16 -31.17 21.11
CA ASP A 135 12.91 -32.40 20.35
C ASP A 135 13.83 -32.43 19.11
N PRO A 136 14.66 -33.49 18.92
CA PRO A 136 15.53 -33.59 17.76
C PRO A 136 14.76 -33.68 16.44
N VAL A 137 13.50 -34.13 16.46
CA VAL A 137 12.63 -34.19 15.29
C VAL A 137 11.78 -32.91 15.27
N PRO A 138 11.75 -32.16 14.16
CA PRO A 138 10.90 -30.99 14.05
C PRO A 138 9.43 -31.41 14.06
N SER A 139 8.60 -30.70 14.84
CA SER A 139 7.15 -30.90 14.88
C SER A 139 6.46 -30.42 13.60
N GLN A 140 7.04 -29.38 12.98
CA GLN A 140 6.54 -28.79 11.76
C GLN A 140 7.67 -28.35 10.84
N VAL A 141 7.46 -28.51 9.53
CA VAL A 141 8.34 -27.96 8.48
C VAL A 141 7.51 -27.06 7.59
N LEU A 142 7.85 -25.78 7.58
CA LEU A 142 7.19 -24.74 6.81
C LEU A 142 7.96 -24.52 5.49
N GLU A 143 7.26 -24.56 4.36
CA GLU A 143 7.81 -24.24 3.04
C GLU A 143 7.34 -22.85 2.57
N GLY A 144 8.28 -22.01 2.16
CA GLY A 144 7.97 -20.71 1.57
C GLY A 144 7.33 -20.85 0.18
N ARG A 145 6.05 -20.49 0.04
CA ARG A 145 5.37 -20.41 -1.27
C ARG A 145 5.06 -18.96 -1.64
N ALA A 146 5.77 -18.43 -2.63
CA ALA A 146 5.50 -17.09 -3.15
C ALA A 146 4.11 -17.05 -3.82
N ARG A 147 3.29 -16.10 -3.37
CA ARG A 147 1.95 -15.84 -3.94
C ARG A 147 2.10 -15.06 -5.26
N PRO A 148 1.34 -15.39 -6.32
CA PRO A 148 1.31 -14.58 -7.53
C PRO A 148 0.82 -13.16 -7.22
N VAL A 149 1.54 -12.15 -7.71
CA VAL A 149 1.16 -10.74 -7.58
C VAL A 149 0.39 -10.33 -8.84
N ILE A 150 -0.79 -9.73 -8.65
CA ILE A 150 -1.68 -9.25 -9.70
C ILE A 150 -1.62 -7.73 -9.76
N SER A 151 -1.19 -7.20 -10.90
CA SER A 151 -1.27 -5.77 -11.21
C SER A 151 -2.58 -5.51 -11.97
N VAL A 152 -3.29 -4.46 -11.57
CA VAL A 152 -4.58 -4.09 -12.17
C VAL A 152 -4.49 -2.65 -12.68
N ASN A 153 -4.88 -2.46 -13.94
CA ASN A 153 -5.08 -1.15 -14.54
C ASN A 153 -6.57 -1.00 -14.86
N ALA A 154 -7.23 -0.10 -14.14
CA ALA A 154 -8.64 0.19 -14.32
C ALA A 154 -8.82 1.60 -14.89
N THR A 155 -9.81 1.79 -15.76
CA THR A 155 -10.18 3.09 -16.33
C THR A 155 -11.67 3.32 -16.15
N LEU A 156 -12.04 4.59 -15.95
CA LEU A 156 -13.43 5.04 -15.82
C LEU A 156 -13.59 6.30 -16.68
N ASP A 157 -14.54 6.27 -17.60
CA ASP A 157 -14.85 7.35 -18.54
C ASP A 157 -16.33 7.69 -18.52
N ILE A 158 -16.63 8.98 -18.67
CA ILE A 158 -17.99 9.53 -18.70
C ILE A 158 -18.15 10.33 -20.00
N SER A 159 -19.23 10.07 -20.74
CA SER A 159 -19.53 10.76 -22.00
C SER A 159 -21.03 11.04 -22.14
N PRO A 160 -21.45 12.31 -22.30
CA PRO A 160 -20.63 13.53 -22.21
C PRO A 160 -20.23 13.88 -20.76
N GLN A 161 -19.16 14.67 -20.57
CA GLN A 161 -18.74 15.16 -19.23
C GLN A 161 -19.61 16.31 -18.72
N ILE A 162 -20.22 17.07 -19.63
CA ILE A 162 -21.17 18.14 -19.32
C ILE A 162 -22.57 17.64 -19.70
N LEU A 163 -23.49 17.70 -18.76
CA LEU A 163 -24.85 17.19 -18.86
C LEU A 163 -25.80 18.36 -19.07
N ASN A 164 -26.45 18.39 -20.23
CA ASN A 164 -27.54 19.33 -20.48
C ASN A 164 -28.88 18.68 -20.07
N PRO A 165 -29.60 19.21 -19.05
CA PRO A 165 -30.91 18.69 -18.64
C PRO A 165 -32.01 18.83 -19.71
N GLU A 166 -31.83 19.74 -20.68
CA GLU A 166 -32.76 19.95 -21.79
C GLU A 166 -32.59 18.89 -22.89
N ASP A 167 -31.41 18.29 -22.98
CA ASP A 167 -31.10 17.26 -23.98
C ASP A 167 -31.66 15.88 -23.55
N ARG A 168 -32.94 15.64 -23.86
CA ARG A 168 -33.71 14.46 -23.42
C ARG A 168 -33.76 13.33 -24.46
N ASN A 169 -32.59 12.90 -24.93
CA ASN A 169 -32.46 11.90 -25.99
C ASN A 169 -32.69 10.44 -25.56
N CYS A 170 -32.72 10.15 -24.25
CA CYS A 170 -32.99 8.80 -23.74
C CYS A 170 -34.46 8.64 -23.33
N LYS A 171 -34.94 7.40 -23.36
CA LYS A 171 -36.29 7.04 -22.90
C LYS A 171 -36.20 6.08 -21.73
N LEU A 172 -37.02 6.31 -20.70
CA LEU A 172 -37.11 5.37 -19.58
C LEU A 172 -37.79 4.06 -20.03
N PRO A 173 -37.30 2.88 -19.62
CA PRO A 173 -37.81 1.59 -20.09
C PRO A 173 -39.31 1.34 -19.81
N ASP A 174 -39.83 1.91 -18.72
CA ASP A 174 -41.19 1.58 -18.23
C ASP A 174 -42.30 2.49 -18.79
N HIS A 175 -42.00 3.78 -19.04
CA HIS A 175 -43.02 4.78 -19.36
C HIS A 175 -42.73 5.58 -20.64
N ASP A 176 -41.63 5.28 -21.35
CA ASP A 176 -41.18 5.99 -22.56
C ASP A 176 -40.99 7.51 -22.38
N THR A 177 -40.89 7.96 -21.13
CA THR A 177 -40.68 9.37 -20.78
C THR A 177 -39.27 9.80 -21.20
N PRO A 178 -39.13 10.90 -21.96
CA PRO A 178 -37.84 11.39 -22.40
C PRO A 178 -37.05 11.98 -21.22
N VAL A 179 -35.80 11.54 -21.06
CA VAL A 179 -34.88 11.91 -19.97
C VAL A 179 -33.49 12.24 -20.52
N SER A 180 -32.79 13.14 -19.82
CA SER A 180 -31.36 13.41 -20.08
C SER A 180 -30.51 12.27 -19.51
N CYS A 181 -29.51 11.83 -20.27
CA CYS A 181 -28.71 10.65 -19.96
C CYS A 181 -27.25 10.82 -20.40
N PHE A 182 -26.36 10.07 -19.77
CA PHE A 182 -24.97 9.97 -20.16
C PHE A 182 -24.47 8.53 -20.02
N LYS A 183 -23.38 8.23 -20.70
CA LYS A 183 -22.74 6.90 -20.70
C LYS A 183 -21.59 6.88 -19.72
N VAL A 184 -21.57 5.87 -18.86
CA VAL A 184 -20.43 5.54 -18.00
C VAL A 184 -19.79 4.28 -18.57
N LYS A 185 -18.51 4.36 -18.96
CA LYS A 185 -17.73 3.23 -19.46
C LYS A 185 -16.60 2.95 -18.48
N TYR A 186 -16.43 1.69 -18.10
CA TYR A 186 -15.30 1.27 -17.30
C TYR A 186 -14.59 0.09 -17.95
N CYS A 187 -13.28 -0.01 -17.70
CA CYS A 187 -12.46 -1.13 -18.12
C CYS A 187 -11.58 -1.57 -16.94
N VAL A 188 -11.45 -2.87 -16.72
CA VAL A 188 -10.52 -3.44 -15.73
C VAL A 188 -9.63 -4.43 -16.46
N LYS A 189 -8.33 -4.16 -16.50
CA LYS A 189 -7.32 -5.04 -17.10
C LYS A 189 -6.37 -5.51 -16.02
N ALA A 190 -6.23 -6.82 -15.85
CA ALA A 190 -5.38 -7.41 -14.83
C ALA A 190 -4.35 -8.35 -15.46
N SER A 191 -3.14 -8.38 -14.89
CA SER A 191 -2.08 -9.31 -15.27
C SER A 191 -1.21 -9.66 -14.07
N GLY A 192 -0.63 -10.86 -14.07
CA GLY A 192 0.25 -11.30 -12.99
C GLY A 192 1.03 -12.56 -13.39
N ARG A 193 2.30 -12.63 -12.99
CA ARG A 193 3.13 -13.81 -13.27
C ARG A 193 2.69 -14.97 -12.37
N GLY A 194 2.29 -16.09 -12.96
CA GLY A 194 1.77 -17.24 -12.23
C GLY A 194 0.29 -17.12 -11.82
N ALA A 195 -0.40 -16.08 -12.27
CA ALA A 195 -1.84 -15.94 -12.10
C ALA A 195 -2.62 -16.89 -13.02
N PRO A 196 -3.85 -17.31 -12.65
CA PRO A 196 -4.73 -18.04 -13.54
C PRO A 196 -5.09 -17.22 -14.79
N ALA A 197 -5.45 -17.92 -15.88
CA ALA A 197 -5.77 -17.28 -17.16
C ALA A 197 -7.05 -16.42 -17.13
N SER A 198 -7.93 -16.64 -16.16
CA SER A 198 -9.15 -15.87 -15.94
C SER A 198 -9.20 -15.38 -14.50
N LEU A 199 -9.44 -14.09 -14.32
CA LEU A 199 -9.60 -13.44 -13.02
C LEU A 199 -11.00 -12.84 -12.97
N LYS A 200 -11.74 -13.14 -11.90
CA LYS A 200 -13.07 -12.57 -11.67
C LYS A 200 -12.99 -11.39 -10.73
N PHE A 201 -13.45 -10.25 -11.23
CA PHE A 201 -13.58 -9.03 -10.45
C PHE A 201 -15.05 -8.73 -10.17
N GLN A 202 -15.35 -8.38 -8.93
CA GLN A 202 -16.59 -7.73 -8.58
C GLN A 202 -16.38 -6.22 -8.67
N VAL A 203 -17.20 -5.55 -9.47
CA VAL A 203 -17.09 -4.10 -9.71
C VAL A 203 -18.36 -3.43 -9.21
N ASP A 204 -18.20 -2.48 -8.30
CA ASP A 204 -19.28 -1.70 -7.72
C ASP A 204 -19.20 -0.26 -8.24
N LEU A 205 -20.26 0.18 -8.94
CA LEU A 205 -20.43 1.57 -9.36
C LEU A 205 -21.43 2.30 -8.47
N VAL A 206 -21.04 3.49 -8.03
CA VAL A 206 -21.84 4.40 -7.21
C VAL A 206 -21.91 5.76 -7.89
N LEU A 207 -23.13 6.19 -8.22
CA LEU A 207 -23.42 7.51 -8.78
C LEU A 207 -23.64 8.53 -7.66
N ASP A 208 -23.20 9.76 -7.90
CA ASP A 208 -23.33 10.91 -7.02
C ASP A 208 -22.83 10.62 -5.58
N ARG A 209 -21.61 10.05 -5.48
CA ARG A 209 -21.02 9.59 -4.20
C ARG A 209 -20.80 10.73 -3.20
N LEU A 210 -20.45 11.93 -3.68
CA LEU A 210 -20.15 13.09 -2.85
C LEU A 210 -21.39 13.70 -2.15
N LYS A 211 -22.61 13.33 -2.57
CA LYS A 211 -23.83 13.74 -1.88
C LYS A 211 -23.99 13.00 -0.54
N HIS A 212 -24.21 13.76 0.53
CA HIS A 212 -24.44 13.28 1.91
C HIS A 212 -25.49 12.16 2.00
N LYS A 213 -25.30 11.24 2.96
CA LYS A 213 -26.28 10.20 3.29
C LYS A 213 -27.60 10.87 3.71
N GLY A 214 -28.66 10.67 2.93
CA GLY A 214 -29.99 11.25 3.14
C GLY A 214 -30.38 12.38 2.18
N ALA A 215 -29.47 12.85 1.32
CA ALA A 215 -29.81 13.78 0.24
C ALA A 215 -30.29 13.03 -1.01
N THR A 216 -31.21 13.65 -1.74
CA THR A 216 -31.78 13.10 -2.98
C THR A 216 -30.69 12.90 -4.03
N LYS A 217 -30.67 11.71 -4.64
CA LYS A 217 -29.68 11.36 -5.66
C LYS A 217 -30.12 11.93 -6.99
N ARG A 218 -29.22 12.68 -7.64
CA ARG A 218 -29.56 13.45 -8.85
C ARG A 218 -29.51 12.62 -10.12
N VAL A 219 -28.82 11.49 -10.07
CA VAL A 219 -28.62 10.59 -11.20
C VAL A 219 -28.83 9.16 -10.75
N LEU A 220 -29.52 8.40 -11.60
CA LEU A 220 -29.85 7.00 -11.41
C LEU A 220 -29.43 6.21 -12.66
N PHE A 221 -29.16 4.93 -12.49
CA PHE A 221 -28.99 4.01 -13.61
C PHE A 221 -30.32 3.83 -14.34
N LEU A 222 -30.30 3.91 -15.67
CA LEU A 222 -31.51 3.91 -16.51
C LEU A 222 -32.42 2.68 -16.30
N HIS A 223 -31.83 1.50 -16.11
CA HIS A 223 -32.57 0.24 -16.00
C HIS A 223 -32.94 -0.13 -14.56
N SER A 224 -32.02 0.04 -13.62
CA SER A 224 -32.28 -0.32 -12.22
C SER A 224 -32.98 0.79 -11.43
N LYS A 225 -32.96 2.03 -11.95
CA LYS A 225 -33.45 3.24 -11.25
C LYS A 225 -32.82 3.43 -9.86
N THR A 226 -31.61 2.90 -9.66
CA THR A 226 -30.83 3.01 -8.43
C THR A 226 -29.60 3.88 -8.66
N SER A 227 -29.07 4.51 -7.61
CA SER A 227 -27.79 5.24 -7.66
C SER A 227 -26.57 4.33 -7.40
N ARG A 228 -26.80 3.04 -7.11
CA ARG A 228 -25.78 2.01 -6.92
C ARG A 228 -26.09 0.82 -7.81
N TYR A 229 -25.05 0.24 -8.41
CA TYR A 229 -25.14 -1.08 -9.02
C TYR A 229 -24.95 -2.17 -7.94
N ALA A 230 -25.85 -2.16 -6.96
CA ALA A 230 -26.01 -3.20 -5.95
C ALA A 230 -27.48 -3.11 -5.51
N LYS A 231 -28.18 -4.24 -5.60
CA LYS A 231 -29.63 -4.37 -5.51
C LYS A 231 -30.22 -3.73 -4.24
N ASN A 232 -30.90 -2.58 -4.37
CA ASN A 232 -32.23 -2.25 -3.81
C ASN A 232 -32.48 -0.73 -3.65
N MET A 233 -33.74 -0.39 -3.95
CA MET A 233 -34.60 0.73 -3.56
C MET A 233 -34.39 2.13 -4.17
N THR A 234 -35.53 2.62 -4.65
CA THR A 234 -35.88 3.87 -5.34
C THR A 234 -36.15 5.01 -4.36
N ASP A 235 -35.81 6.23 -4.76
CA ASP A 235 -36.49 7.43 -4.29
C ASP A 235 -36.48 8.47 -5.42
N ASP A 236 -37.64 9.04 -5.70
CA ASP A 236 -37.94 9.97 -6.78
C ASP A 236 -38.25 11.33 -6.16
N SER A 237 -37.40 12.31 -6.42
CA SER A 237 -37.70 13.71 -6.11
C SER A 237 -36.82 14.67 -6.90
N GLU A 238 -37.45 15.73 -7.39
CA GLU A 238 -36.80 16.85 -8.06
C GLU A 238 -35.69 17.44 -7.19
N PHE A 239 -34.48 17.52 -7.76
CA PHE A 239 -33.30 18.00 -7.04
C PHE A 239 -33.10 19.52 -7.24
N ARG A 240 -32.86 20.24 -6.14
CA ARG A 240 -32.52 21.68 -6.17
C ARG A 240 -31.05 21.97 -6.47
N ASP A 241 -30.17 20.98 -6.32
CA ASP A 241 -28.71 21.18 -6.40
C ASP A 241 -28.16 20.90 -7.80
N LYS A 242 -27.98 21.97 -8.58
CA LYS A 242 -27.41 21.94 -9.93
C LYS A 242 -25.91 22.29 -9.97
N ILE A 243 -25.29 22.65 -8.84
CA ILE A 243 -23.94 23.21 -8.80
C ILE A 243 -22.90 22.14 -8.45
N THR A 244 -23.23 21.22 -7.53
CA THR A 244 -22.27 20.20 -7.10
C THR A 244 -21.95 19.23 -8.25
N PRO A 245 -20.68 18.89 -8.53
CA PRO A 245 -20.36 17.89 -9.55
C PRO A 245 -20.99 16.53 -9.24
N ILE A 246 -21.42 15.81 -10.27
CA ILE A 246 -21.90 14.43 -10.17
C ILE A 246 -20.67 13.52 -10.17
N SER A 247 -20.30 13.03 -8.99
CA SER A 247 -19.19 12.10 -8.85
C SER A 247 -19.63 10.66 -9.11
N VAL A 248 -19.08 10.04 -10.15
CA VAL A 248 -19.16 8.61 -10.42
C VAL A 248 -17.95 7.93 -9.80
N PHE A 249 -18.21 7.01 -8.88
CA PHE A 249 -17.19 6.26 -8.17
C PHE A 249 -17.28 4.79 -8.58
N MET A 250 -16.13 4.20 -8.90
CA MET A 250 -15.96 2.79 -9.18
C MET A 250 -14.99 2.19 -8.16
N GLU A 251 -15.36 1.05 -7.60
CA GLU A 251 -14.50 0.22 -6.77
C GLU A 251 -14.53 -1.20 -7.31
N PHE A 252 -13.40 -1.89 -7.22
CA PHE A 252 -13.29 -3.26 -7.70
C PHE A 252 -12.57 -4.13 -6.68
N THR A 253 -13.03 -5.38 -6.57
CA THR A 253 -12.45 -6.39 -5.69
C THR A 253 -12.21 -7.68 -6.47
N LEU A 254 -11.09 -8.34 -6.19
CA LEU A 254 -10.76 -9.63 -6.80
C LEU A 254 -11.40 -10.75 -5.96
N ASP A 255 -12.07 -11.69 -6.62
CA ASP A 255 -12.50 -12.92 -5.95
C ASP A 255 -11.31 -13.86 -5.79
N TYR A 256 -10.68 -13.81 -4.61
CA TYR A 256 -9.48 -14.61 -4.31
C TYR A 256 -9.75 -16.11 -4.34
N GLN A 257 -10.94 -16.57 -3.96
CA GLN A 257 -11.26 -18.00 -3.89
C GLN A 257 -11.29 -18.62 -5.28
N GLN A 258 -11.87 -17.92 -6.25
CA GLN A 258 -11.89 -18.36 -7.64
C GLN A 258 -10.56 -18.14 -8.37
N ALA A 259 -9.70 -17.28 -7.84
CA ALA A 259 -8.37 -17.00 -8.38
C ALA A 259 -7.26 -17.89 -7.80
N ALA A 260 -7.61 -18.84 -6.91
CA ALA A 260 -6.67 -19.80 -6.33
C ALA A 260 -6.08 -20.72 -7.41
N ASP A 261 -4.82 -21.13 -7.21
CA ASP A 261 -4.22 -22.17 -8.06
C ASP A 261 -4.75 -23.58 -7.73
N LYS A 262 -4.29 -24.60 -8.46
CA LYS A 262 -4.68 -26.01 -8.24
C LYS A 262 -4.33 -26.54 -6.83
N THR A 263 -3.46 -25.84 -6.10
CA THR A 263 -3.04 -26.18 -4.75
C THR A 263 -3.71 -25.33 -3.68
N GLY A 264 -4.66 -24.46 -4.07
CA GLY A 264 -5.34 -23.54 -3.17
C GLY A 264 -4.54 -22.28 -2.81
N LEU A 265 -3.42 -22.00 -3.48
CA LEU A 265 -2.63 -20.80 -3.22
C LEU A 265 -3.33 -19.57 -3.79
N LEU A 266 -3.67 -18.63 -2.91
CA LEU A 266 -4.37 -17.40 -3.27
C LEU A 266 -3.39 -16.35 -3.81
N PRO A 267 -3.69 -15.66 -4.92
CA PRO A 267 -2.91 -14.53 -5.39
C PRO A 267 -3.08 -13.32 -4.46
N ILE A 268 -2.26 -12.29 -4.65
CA ILE A 268 -2.37 -11.02 -3.94
C ILE A 268 -2.39 -9.87 -4.96
N LEU A 269 -3.19 -8.84 -4.68
CA LEU A 269 -3.14 -7.60 -5.47
C LEU A 269 -1.88 -6.82 -5.12
N ASP A 270 -1.28 -6.17 -6.11
CA ASP A 270 -0.18 -5.23 -5.88
C ASP A 270 -0.62 -4.12 -4.91
N GLN A 271 0.14 -3.95 -3.82
CA GLN A 271 -0.17 -3.00 -2.75
C GLN A 271 -0.14 -1.54 -3.22
N THR A 272 0.53 -1.26 -4.33
CA THR A 272 0.61 0.08 -4.92
C THR A 272 -0.58 0.40 -5.82
N THR A 273 -1.38 -0.59 -6.20
CA THR A 273 -2.49 -0.41 -7.13
C THR A 273 -3.74 0.12 -6.39
N PRO A 274 -4.29 1.28 -6.79
CA PRO A 274 -5.54 1.77 -6.20
C PRO A 274 -6.71 0.86 -6.58
N THR A 275 -7.54 0.49 -5.60
CA THR A 275 -8.73 -0.37 -5.79
C THR A 275 -9.99 0.41 -6.17
N ASN A 276 -9.88 1.73 -6.30
CA ASN A 276 -10.99 2.60 -6.64
C ASN A 276 -10.57 3.75 -7.56
N ILE A 277 -11.54 4.25 -8.32
CA ILE A 277 -11.39 5.35 -9.27
C ILE A 277 -12.65 6.20 -9.22
N SER A 278 -12.49 7.52 -9.23
CA SER A 278 -13.61 8.46 -9.33
C SER A 278 -13.45 9.39 -10.53
N LYS A 279 -14.55 9.66 -11.22
CA LYS A 279 -14.68 10.70 -12.24
C LYS A 279 -15.87 11.60 -11.93
N GLN A 280 -15.84 12.83 -12.44
CA GLN A 280 -16.90 13.81 -12.22
C GLN A 280 -17.53 14.20 -13.55
N ALA A 281 -18.83 14.49 -13.50
CA ALA A 281 -19.59 15.10 -14.58
C ALA A 281 -20.30 16.34 -14.02
N HIS A 282 -20.54 17.32 -14.88
CA HIS A 282 -21.08 18.63 -14.49
C HIS A 282 -22.43 18.87 -15.14
N ILE A 283 -23.33 19.56 -14.46
CA ILE A 283 -24.60 19.98 -15.04
C ILE A 283 -24.39 21.34 -15.69
N LEU A 284 -24.82 21.49 -16.94
CA LEU A 284 -24.76 22.76 -17.67
C LEU A 284 -25.58 23.82 -16.91
N LEU A 285 -24.92 24.92 -16.53
CA LEU A 285 -25.52 26.05 -15.84
C LEU A 285 -24.90 27.36 -16.35
N ASP A 286 -25.74 28.35 -16.67
CA ASP A 286 -25.35 29.72 -17.02
C ASP A 286 -24.37 29.85 -18.23
N CYS A 287 -24.58 29.09 -19.32
CA CYS A 287 -23.73 29.07 -20.53
C CYS A 287 -24.36 29.76 -21.77
N GLY A 288 -25.22 30.77 -21.57
CA GLY A 288 -25.86 31.51 -22.67
C GLY A 288 -26.82 30.68 -23.54
N ASP A 289 -27.21 31.24 -24.70
CA ASP A 289 -28.17 30.64 -25.64
C ASP A 289 -27.57 29.52 -26.50
N ASP A 290 -26.23 29.47 -26.62
CA ASP A 290 -25.53 28.47 -27.44
C ASP A 290 -25.20 27.18 -26.64
N ASN A 291 -25.52 27.15 -25.34
CA ASN A 291 -25.28 26.02 -24.44
C ASN A 291 -23.79 25.58 -24.37
N ILE A 292 -22.84 26.45 -24.76
CA ILE A 292 -21.40 26.16 -24.77
C ILE A 292 -20.69 27.17 -23.88
N CYS A 293 -20.36 26.76 -22.65
CA CYS A 293 -19.60 27.60 -21.72
C CYS A 293 -18.19 27.93 -22.26
N LYS A 294 -17.95 29.19 -22.62
CA LYS A 294 -16.66 29.74 -23.06
C LYS A 294 -16.07 30.63 -21.96
N PRO A 295 -15.17 30.10 -21.10
CA PRO A 295 -14.50 30.92 -20.10
C PRO A 295 -13.42 31.80 -20.74
N ASP A 296 -13.15 32.95 -20.10
CA ASP A 296 -12.01 33.84 -20.43
C ASP A 296 -11.15 33.98 -19.18
N LEU A 297 -10.28 32.99 -18.97
CA LEU A 297 -9.39 32.92 -17.81
C LEU A 297 -8.16 33.80 -18.04
N GLN A 298 -7.99 34.82 -17.21
CA GLN A 298 -6.83 35.70 -17.21
C GLN A 298 -6.04 35.55 -15.92
N LEU A 299 -4.72 35.55 -16.05
CA LEU A 299 -3.79 35.48 -14.94
C LEU A 299 -2.91 36.72 -14.93
N ASP A 300 -2.83 37.38 -13.79
CA ASP A 300 -1.93 38.50 -13.55
C ASP A 300 -1.06 38.21 -12.33
N GLN A 301 0.23 38.54 -12.43
CA GLN A 301 1.23 38.23 -11.41
C GLN A 301 2.02 39.50 -11.09
N LYS A 302 2.23 39.78 -9.81
CA LYS A 302 3.15 40.85 -9.39
C LYS A 302 4.62 40.37 -9.45
N GLU A 303 5.51 41.28 -9.86
CA GLU A 303 6.94 41.03 -10.00
C GLU A 303 7.59 40.51 -8.70
N ILE A 304 8.57 39.61 -8.86
CA ILE A 304 9.33 38.99 -7.78
C ILE A 304 10.72 39.64 -7.73
N TYR A 305 11.14 40.10 -6.54
CA TYR A 305 12.53 40.50 -6.28
C TYR A 305 13.30 39.33 -5.69
N ILE A 306 14.34 38.86 -6.40
CA ILE A 306 15.24 37.79 -5.96
C ILE A 306 16.47 38.45 -5.30
N GLY A 307 16.74 38.16 -4.02
CA GLY A 307 17.96 38.64 -3.36
C GLY A 307 17.94 38.88 -1.84
N ASP A 308 16.93 38.41 -1.10
CA ASP A 308 16.85 38.56 0.35
C ASP A 308 16.49 37.20 1.00
N ASP A 309 16.89 36.98 2.26
CA ASP A 309 16.68 35.75 3.05
C ASP A 309 15.19 35.51 3.41
N ASN A 310 14.29 36.25 2.77
CA ASN A 310 12.87 36.26 3.06
C ASN A 310 12.10 35.21 2.24
N PRO A 311 11.08 34.55 2.84
CA PRO A 311 10.26 33.57 2.14
C PRO A 311 9.55 34.21 0.94
N LEU A 312 9.77 33.62 -0.25
CA LEU A 312 9.18 34.08 -1.49
C LEU A 312 7.65 33.99 -1.39
N THR A 313 6.96 35.12 -1.53
CA THR A 313 5.50 35.17 -1.56
C THR A 313 5.05 35.61 -2.94
N LEU A 314 4.44 34.67 -3.67
CA LEU A 314 3.89 34.89 -5.01
C LEU A 314 2.42 35.31 -4.87
N GLU A 315 2.10 36.56 -5.18
CA GLU A 315 0.71 37.04 -5.29
C GLU A 315 0.23 36.85 -6.73
N VAL A 316 -0.78 36.01 -6.91
CA VAL A 316 -1.37 35.69 -8.21
C VAL A 316 -2.81 36.18 -8.21
N THR A 317 -3.23 36.82 -9.29
CA THR A 317 -4.61 37.22 -9.52
C THR A 317 -5.18 36.42 -10.69
N ALA A 318 -6.11 35.52 -10.40
CA ALA A 318 -6.87 34.77 -11.39
C ALA A 318 -8.25 35.40 -11.57
N GLU A 319 -8.62 35.73 -12.79
CA GLU A 319 -9.90 36.35 -13.15
C GLU A 319 -10.57 35.53 -14.25
N ASN A 320 -11.89 35.32 -14.15
CA ASN A 320 -12.68 34.76 -15.24
C ASN A 320 -13.61 35.85 -15.80
N ARG A 321 -13.35 36.35 -17.01
CA ARG A 321 -14.15 37.39 -17.68
C ARG A 321 -15.23 36.85 -18.62
N GLY A 322 -15.23 35.53 -18.85
CA GLY A 322 -16.19 34.85 -19.71
C GLY A 322 -17.28 34.15 -18.92
N GLU A 323 -17.74 33.01 -19.43
CA GLU A 323 -18.74 32.16 -18.78
C GLU A 323 -18.11 31.22 -17.74
N GLY A 324 -18.91 30.39 -17.06
CA GLY A 324 -18.42 29.51 -16.00
C GLY A 324 -17.34 28.52 -16.45
N ALA A 325 -16.21 28.47 -15.72
CA ALA A 325 -15.15 27.49 -15.94
C ALA A 325 -15.28 26.31 -14.96
N TYR A 326 -15.63 25.12 -15.45
CA TYR A 326 -15.69 23.90 -14.64
C TYR A 326 -14.28 23.36 -14.37
N GLU A 327 -14.07 22.77 -13.18
CA GLU A 327 -12.76 22.25 -12.75
C GLU A 327 -11.61 23.26 -12.92
N ALA A 328 -11.86 24.54 -12.61
CA ALA A 328 -10.84 25.58 -12.74
C ALA A 328 -9.76 25.41 -11.66
N GLU A 329 -8.53 25.16 -12.10
CA GLU A 329 -7.34 24.99 -11.27
C GLU A 329 -6.26 26.02 -11.65
N LEU A 330 -5.52 26.50 -10.66
CA LEU A 330 -4.30 27.28 -10.83
C LEU A 330 -3.09 26.34 -10.69
N HIS A 331 -2.26 26.26 -11.74
CA HIS A 331 -1.05 25.43 -11.77
C HIS A 331 0.19 26.31 -11.65
N VAL A 332 0.97 26.14 -10.59
CA VAL A 332 2.21 26.89 -10.35
C VAL A 332 3.39 25.93 -10.37
N PHE A 333 4.25 26.07 -11.37
CA PHE A 333 5.45 25.27 -11.54
C PHE A 333 6.60 25.88 -10.72
N LEU A 334 7.12 25.12 -9.77
CA LEU A 334 8.20 25.57 -8.89
C LEU A 334 9.57 25.14 -9.43
N PRO A 335 10.58 26.02 -9.38
CA PRO A 335 11.94 25.64 -9.71
C PRO A 335 12.50 24.64 -8.67
N PRO A 336 13.55 23.86 -9.00
CA PRO A 336 14.12 22.85 -8.09
C PRO A 336 14.59 23.40 -6.73
N GLN A 337 14.94 24.68 -6.68
CA GLN A 337 15.45 25.38 -5.49
C GLN A 337 14.36 25.87 -4.55
N ALA A 338 13.09 25.82 -4.97
CA ALA A 338 11.95 26.30 -4.19
C ALA A 338 11.10 25.13 -3.68
N ASP A 339 10.55 25.29 -2.47
CA ASP A 339 9.62 24.34 -1.86
C ASP A 339 8.34 25.03 -1.38
N PHE A 340 7.19 24.41 -1.58
CA PHE A 340 5.89 25.01 -1.26
C PHE A 340 5.62 24.96 0.25
N THR A 341 5.52 26.13 0.90
CA THR A 341 5.28 26.20 2.34
C THR A 341 3.78 26.30 2.67
N GLY A 342 2.98 26.90 1.79
CA GLY A 342 1.54 27.01 1.97
C GLY A 342 0.93 28.29 1.40
N VAL A 343 -0.40 28.40 1.52
CA VAL A 343 -1.17 29.60 1.12
C VAL A 343 -1.20 30.60 2.26
N VAL A 344 -1.02 31.89 1.97
CA VAL A 344 -1.13 32.97 2.97
C VAL A 344 -2.58 33.10 3.44
N ARG A 345 -2.81 32.99 4.76
CA ARG A 345 -4.14 33.08 5.37
C ARG A 345 -4.38 34.33 6.22
N ASN A 346 -3.32 35.11 6.48
CA ASN A 346 -3.29 36.20 7.44
C ASN A 346 -3.76 37.56 6.88
N SER A 347 -4.30 37.59 5.65
CA SER A 347 -4.89 38.79 5.04
C SER A 347 -6.35 38.54 4.70
N GLU A 348 -7.20 39.53 4.94
CA GLU A 348 -8.61 39.51 4.54
C GLU A 348 -8.80 39.81 3.04
N THR A 349 -7.80 40.42 2.39
CA THR A 349 -7.84 40.77 0.95
C THR A 349 -7.45 39.62 0.03
N LEU A 350 -6.79 38.58 0.57
CA LEU A 350 -6.26 37.45 -0.20
C LEU A 350 -7.24 36.26 -0.16
N SER A 351 -7.40 35.61 -1.30
CA SER A 351 -8.27 34.44 -1.43
C SER A 351 -7.65 33.21 -0.76
N ARG A 352 -8.39 32.62 0.18
CA ARG A 352 -8.02 31.34 0.81
C ARG A 352 -8.38 30.19 -0.14
N LEU A 353 -7.39 29.66 -0.85
CA LEU A 353 -7.56 28.53 -1.75
C LEU A 353 -7.12 27.21 -1.10
N SER A 354 -7.72 26.11 -1.57
CA SER A 354 -7.27 24.75 -1.33
C SER A 354 -6.17 24.44 -2.34
N CYS A 355 -4.98 24.12 -1.88
CA CYS A 355 -3.83 23.83 -2.75
C CYS A 355 -3.15 22.54 -2.32
N ALA A 356 -2.68 21.77 -3.31
CA ALA A 356 -1.94 20.54 -3.11
C ALA A 356 -0.64 20.56 -3.93
N TYR A 357 0.45 20.08 -3.33
CA TYR A 357 1.73 19.89 -4.00
C TYR A 357 1.77 18.52 -4.68
N LYS A 358 2.17 18.47 -5.95
CA LYS A 358 2.30 17.26 -6.77
C LYS A 358 3.65 17.23 -7.47
N THR A 359 4.14 16.03 -7.78
CA THR A 359 5.33 15.82 -8.60
C THR A 359 4.95 15.00 -9.82
N GLU A 360 5.08 15.57 -11.01
CA GLU A 360 4.68 14.94 -12.28
C GLU A 360 5.89 14.96 -13.22
N ASN A 361 6.39 13.81 -13.66
CA ASN A 361 7.55 13.72 -14.56
C ASN A 361 8.77 14.55 -14.11
N GLN A 362 9.10 14.53 -12.80
CA GLN A 362 10.17 15.32 -12.16
C GLN A 362 9.94 16.84 -12.06
N THR A 363 8.84 17.38 -12.58
CA THR A 363 8.45 18.78 -12.35
C THR A 363 7.63 18.89 -11.07
N ARG A 364 7.93 19.93 -10.28
CA ARG A 364 7.24 20.25 -9.02
C ARG A 364 6.12 21.22 -9.34
N VAL A 365 4.88 20.83 -9.05
CA VAL A 365 3.69 21.67 -9.35
C VAL A 365 2.81 21.82 -8.12
N VAL A 366 2.39 23.05 -7.85
CA VAL A 366 1.35 23.36 -6.87
C VAL A 366 0.05 23.56 -7.64
N VAL A 367 -0.97 22.80 -7.30
CA VAL A 367 -2.30 22.86 -7.91
C VAL A 367 -3.27 23.44 -6.88
N CYS A 368 -3.92 24.55 -7.21
CA CYS A 368 -4.90 25.22 -6.35
C CYS A 368 -6.29 25.26 -6.99
N ASP A 369 -7.33 24.93 -6.22
CA ASP A 369 -8.72 24.96 -6.68
C ASP A 369 -9.23 26.41 -6.77
N LEU A 370 -9.60 26.89 -7.96
CA LEU A 370 -10.19 28.22 -8.16
C LEU A 370 -11.72 28.25 -8.06
N GLY A 371 -12.35 27.08 -8.18
CA GLY A 371 -13.79 26.89 -8.03
C GLY A 371 -14.35 25.93 -9.09
N ASN A 372 -15.46 25.27 -8.76
CA ASN A 372 -16.11 24.33 -9.65
C ASN A 372 -17.64 24.53 -9.70
N PRO A 373 -18.18 25.32 -10.65
CA PRO A 373 -17.44 26.16 -11.61
C PRO A 373 -16.92 27.47 -10.99
N MET A 374 -15.83 28.01 -11.53
CA MET A 374 -15.43 29.41 -11.34
C MET A 374 -16.34 30.29 -12.21
N LYS A 375 -17.33 30.94 -11.58
CA LYS A 375 -18.34 31.75 -12.27
C LYS A 375 -17.73 32.90 -13.06
N GLY A 376 -18.42 33.32 -14.13
CA GLY A 376 -18.08 34.54 -14.87
C GLY A 376 -18.07 35.77 -13.98
N GLY A 377 -17.10 36.66 -14.20
CA GLY A 377 -16.83 37.84 -13.37
C GLY A 377 -16.13 37.56 -12.04
N THR A 378 -15.77 36.31 -11.74
CA THR A 378 -15.08 35.97 -10.47
C THR A 378 -13.61 36.37 -10.55
N LYS A 379 -13.13 37.09 -9.53
CA LYS A 379 -11.71 37.42 -9.34
C LYS A 379 -11.21 36.83 -8.03
N ARG A 380 -10.10 36.08 -8.07
CA ARG A 380 -9.44 35.45 -6.92
C ARG A 380 -7.97 35.85 -6.89
N SER A 381 -7.52 36.31 -5.73
CA SER A 381 -6.14 36.76 -5.50
C SER A 381 -5.48 35.94 -4.39
N PRO A 382 -5.06 34.69 -4.62
CA PRO A 382 -4.24 33.95 -3.65
C PRO A 382 -2.82 34.51 -3.55
N ALA A 383 -2.21 34.36 -2.37
CA ALA A 383 -0.76 34.46 -2.23
C ALA A 383 -0.17 33.12 -1.77
N LEU A 384 0.84 32.64 -2.47
CA LEU A 384 1.50 31.36 -2.24
C LEU A 384 2.90 31.61 -1.67
N ARG A 385 3.25 30.97 -0.56
CA ARG A 385 4.59 31.02 0.01
C ARG A 385 5.42 29.84 -0.46
N ALA A 386 6.63 30.13 -0.90
CA ALA A 386 7.67 29.17 -1.17
C ALA A 386 8.91 29.48 -0.31
N GLY A 387 9.51 28.43 0.26
CA GLY A 387 10.77 28.49 0.99
C GLY A 387 11.95 28.11 0.10
N HIS A 388 13.15 28.53 0.50
CA HIS A 388 14.38 28.13 -0.14
C HIS A 388 14.81 26.74 0.37
N VAL A 389 15.19 25.85 -0.54
CA VAL A 389 15.89 24.61 -0.15
C VAL A 389 17.35 24.97 0.03
N CYS A 390 17.85 25.02 1.28
CA CYS A 390 19.29 24.97 1.52
C CYS A 390 19.78 23.59 1.07
N GLN A 391 20.49 23.52 -0.06
CA GLN A 391 21.32 22.35 -0.34
C GLN A 391 22.43 22.33 0.73
N VAL A 392 22.39 21.33 1.60
CA VAL A 392 23.47 20.99 2.54
C VAL A 392 24.55 20.23 1.79
#